data_AF-A0A533S2G6-F1
#
_entry.id   AF-A0A533S2G6-F1
#
_cell.length_a   1.000
_cell.length_b   1.000
_cell.length_c   1.000
_cell.angle_alpha   90.00
_cell.angle_beta   90.00
_cell.angle_gamma   90.00
#
_symmetry.space_group_name_H-M   'P 1'
#
loop_
_entity.id
_entity.type
_entity.pdbx_description
1 polymer ?
#
loop_
_entity_poly.entity_id
_entity_poly.type
_entity_poly.pdbx_seq_one_letter_code
_entity_poly.pdbx_strand_id
1 'polypeptide(L)'
;MSRAGQAALKALGIALAGAFICAPSTIAPARGQTPGDLAWDGDRTTPVHLIPLRDENDELIVPTETNPLPYSARFTCGPCHNYET
;
A
#
# COMPACT_ATOMS: atom_id res chain seq x y z
N MET A 1 43.97 -27.22 13.54
CA MET A 1 43.65 -25.89 12.98
C MET A 1 44.15 -24.83 13.95
N SER A 2 45.00 -23.89 13.52
CA SER A 2 45.63 -22.91 14.43
C SER A 2 44.60 -21.91 14.97
N ARG A 3 44.72 -21.54 16.26
CA ARG A 3 43.87 -20.54 16.94
C ARG A 3 43.75 -19.22 16.16
N ALA A 4 44.78 -18.87 15.39
CA ALA A 4 44.79 -17.70 14.52
C ALA A 4 43.79 -17.78 13.35
N GLY A 5 43.56 -18.97 12.79
CA GLY A 5 42.62 -19.17 11.66
C GLY A 5 41.15 -19.10 12.08
N GLN A 6 40.83 -19.55 13.32
CA GLN A 6 39.49 -19.43 13.87
C GLN A 6 39.12 -17.97 14.22
N ALA A 7 40.09 -17.15 14.62
CA ALA A 7 39.86 -15.73 14.89
C ALA A 7 39.57 -14.96 13.59
N ALA A 8 40.32 -15.22 12.51
CA ALA A 8 40.13 -14.57 11.22
C ALA A 8 38.75 -14.90 10.60
N LEU A 9 38.29 -16.15 10.72
CA LEU A 9 37.00 -16.58 10.18
C LEU A 9 35.81 -15.97 10.95
N LYS A 10 35.94 -15.80 12.27
CA LYS A 10 34.92 -15.14 13.10
C LYS A 10 34.87 -13.63 12.86
N ALA A 11 36.02 -12.97 12.68
CA ALA A 11 36.09 -11.55 12.37
C ALA A 11 35.44 -11.21 11.01
N LEU A 12 35.62 -12.08 10.01
CA LEU A 12 35.01 -11.91 8.69
C LEU A 12 33.49 -12.11 8.72
N GLY A 13 32.99 -13.05 9.53
CA GLY A 13 31.55 -13.27 9.71
C GLY A 13 30.82 -12.11 10.42
N ILE A 14 31.48 -11.45 11.37
CA ILE A 14 30.92 -10.28 12.08
C ILE A 14 30.92 -9.04 11.16
N ALA A 15 31.95 -8.89 10.31
CA ALA A 15 32.02 -7.77 9.35
C ALA A 15 30.92 -7.83 8.28
N LEU A 16 30.51 -9.03 7.82
CA LEU A 16 29.42 -9.16 6.86
C LEU A 16 28.03 -8.93 7.47
N ALA A 17 27.82 -9.27 8.75
CA ALA A 17 26.53 -9.06 9.42
C ALA A 17 26.25 -7.58 9.76
N GLY A 18 27.29 -6.74 9.88
CA GLY A 18 27.16 -5.32 10.19
C GLY A 18 26.76 -4.42 9.02
N ALA A 19 26.90 -4.89 7.77
CA ALA A 19 26.67 -4.07 6.58
C ALA A 19 25.18 -3.94 6.18
N PHE A 20 24.26 -4.63 6.85
CA PHE A 20 22.83 -4.68 6.46
C PHE A 20 21.91 -3.79 7.31
N ILE A 21 22.42 -3.02 8.28
CA ILE A 21 21.60 -2.36 9.32
C ILE A 21 21.30 -0.87 9.04
N CYS A 22 21.93 -0.22 8.05
CA CYS A 22 21.83 1.25 7.89
C CYS A 22 21.34 1.73 6.52
N ALA A 23 20.41 1.02 5.87
CA ALA A 23 19.65 1.63 4.78
C ALA A 23 18.39 2.27 5.38
N PRO A 24 18.26 3.61 5.44
CA PRO A 24 16.99 4.22 5.75
C PRO A 24 16.08 3.95 4.56
N SER A 25 15.14 3.01 4.72
CA SER A 25 14.02 2.85 3.81
C SER A 25 13.15 4.10 3.91
N THR A 26 13.50 5.15 3.17
CA THR A 26 12.60 6.27 2.90
C THR A 26 11.56 5.79 1.87
N ILE A 27 10.70 4.86 2.29
CA ILE A 27 9.42 4.66 1.65
C ILE A 27 8.62 5.90 2.04
N ALA A 28 8.70 6.94 1.21
CA ALA A 28 7.74 8.02 1.31
C ALA A 28 6.36 7.37 1.14
N PRO A 29 5.42 7.54 2.09
CA PRO A 29 4.04 7.19 1.79
C PRO A 29 3.69 8.00 0.54
N ALA A 30 3.18 7.32 -0.50
CA ALA A 30 2.45 8.03 -1.54
C ALA A 30 1.45 8.89 -0.78
N ARG A 31 1.53 10.23 -0.93
CA ARG A 31 0.48 11.12 -0.45
C ARG A 31 -0.76 10.75 -1.25
N GLY A 32 -1.49 9.75 -0.79
CA GLY A 32 -2.89 9.61 -1.11
C GLY A 32 -3.52 10.92 -0.66
N GLN A 33 -4.07 11.67 -1.61
CA GLN A 33 -4.98 12.76 -1.29
C GLN A 33 -6.00 12.20 -0.31
N THR A 34 -6.24 12.88 0.81
CA THR A 34 -7.28 12.46 1.76
C THR A 34 -8.57 12.35 0.96
N PRO A 35 -9.15 11.14 0.80
CA PRO A 35 -10.40 11.00 0.08
C PRO A 35 -11.45 11.77 0.89
N GLY A 36 -11.93 12.88 0.35
CA GLY A 36 -12.88 13.77 1.04
C GLY A 36 -12.67 15.28 0.85
N ASP A 37 -11.45 15.74 0.53
CA ASP A 37 -11.14 17.20 0.49
C ASP A 37 -11.11 17.82 -0.91
N LEU A 38 -11.38 17.06 -1.97
CA LEU A 38 -11.48 17.62 -3.32
C LEU A 38 -12.86 18.25 -3.51
N ALA A 39 -12.95 19.56 -3.26
CA ALA A 39 -14.13 20.34 -3.62
C ALA A 39 -14.33 20.29 -5.14
N TRP A 40 -15.49 19.79 -5.58
CA TRP A 40 -15.85 19.77 -6.99
C TRP A 40 -15.91 21.20 -7.53
N ASP A 41 -15.14 21.49 -8.57
CA ASP A 41 -15.00 22.79 -9.21
C ASP A 41 -16.14 23.12 -10.20
N GLY A 42 -17.09 22.20 -10.37
CA GLY A 42 -18.21 22.34 -11.30
C GLY A 42 -17.88 21.94 -12.74
N ASP A 43 -16.67 21.46 -13.01
CA ASP A 43 -16.30 20.94 -14.33
C ASP A 43 -17.05 19.63 -14.63
N ARG A 44 -17.39 19.41 -15.91
CA ARG A 44 -18.13 18.23 -16.39
C ARG A 44 -17.21 17.10 -16.84
N THR A 45 -15.89 17.31 -16.84
CA THR A 45 -14.92 16.23 -16.92
C THR A 45 -15.07 15.42 -15.64
N THR A 46 -15.74 14.27 -15.75
CA THR A 46 -15.96 13.40 -14.60
C THR A 46 -14.60 12.97 -14.05
N PRO A 47 -14.24 13.32 -12.80
CA PRO A 47 -13.06 12.75 -12.19
C PRO A 47 -13.27 11.24 -12.09
N VAL A 48 -12.52 10.48 -12.90
CA VAL A 48 -12.48 9.03 -12.81
C VAL A 48 -11.74 8.68 -11.52
N HIS A 49 -12.49 8.29 -10.51
CA HIS A 49 -11.91 7.77 -9.28
C HIS A 49 -11.36 6.38 -9.57
N LEU A 50 -10.03 6.26 -9.65
CA LEU A 50 -9.35 4.98 -9.68
C LEU A 50 -9.27 4.45 -8.24
N ILE A 51 -10.37 3.86 -7.78
CA ILE A 51 -10.51 3.29 -6.44
C ILE A 51 -10.75 1.78 -6.53
N PRO A 52 -10.26 0.99 -5.56
CA PRO A 52 -10.59 -0.43 -5.48
C PRO A 52 -12.10 -0.63 -5.33
N LEU A 53 -12.67 -1.51 -6.16
CA LEU A 53 -14.08 -1.89 -6.03
C LEU A 53 -14.24 -2.91 -4.91
N ARG A 54 -15.27 -2.73 -4.09
CA ARG A 54 -15.62 -3.64 -3.00
C ARG A 54 -17.07 -4.07 -3.05
N ASP A 55 -17.37 -5.29 -2.63
CA ASP A 55 -18.72 -5.85 -2.61
C ASP A 55 -19.50 -5.49 -1.32
N GLU A 56 -20.69 -6.07 -1.11
CA GLU A 56 -21.49 -5.85 0.11
C GLU A 56 -20.87 -6.39 1.41
N ASN A 57 -19.84 -7.25 1.33
CA ASN A 57 -19.16 -7.84 2.47
C ASN A 57 -17.80 -7.17 2.75
N ASP A 58 -17.52 -6.05 2.08
CA ASP A 58 -16.23 -5.32 2.11
C ASP A 58 -15.06 -6.13 1.49
N GLU A 59 -15.35 -7.12 0.65
CA GLU A 59 -14.35 -7.89 -0.09
C GLU A 59 -13.96 -7.19 -1.38
N LEU A 60 -12.73 -7.43 -1.86
CA LEU A 60 -12.23 -6.82 -3.10
C LEU A 60 -12.85 -7.49 -4.32
N ILE A 61 -13.38 -6.70 -5.25
CA ILE A 61 -13.84 -7.18 -6.56
C ILE A 61 -12.70 -7.07 -7.56
N VAL A 62 -12.38 -8.17 -8.24
CA VAL A 62 -11.44 -8.19 -9.36
C VAL A 62 -12.24 -8.04 -10.67
N PRO A 63 -12.17 -6.89 -11.37
CA PRO A 63 -13.04 -6.63 -12.53
C PRO A 63 -12.82 -7.57 -13.73
N THR A 64 -11.68 -8.27 -13.76
CA THR A 64 -11.31 -9.19 -14.84
C THR A 64 -11.80 -10.62 -14.62
N GLU A 65 -12.47 -10.90 -13.51
CA GLU A 65 -13.11 -12.20 -13.29
C GLU A 65 -14.27 -12.42 -14.28
N THR A 66 -14.60 -13.69 -14.56
CA THR A 66 -15.65 -14.02 -15.54
C THR A 66 -17.03 -13.50 -15.12
N ASN A 67 -17.31 -13.50 -13.82
CA ASN A 67 -18.58 -13.02 -13.25
C ASN A 67 -18.29 -12.25 -11.96
N PRO A 68 -17.82 -10.99 -12.05
CA PRO A 68 -17.51 -10.21 -10.86
C PRO A 68 -18.77 -9.91 -10.06
N LEU A 69 -18.63 -9.85 -8.73
CA LEU A 69 -19.72 -9.46 -7.85
C LEU A 69 -20.14 -8.00 -8.08
N PRO A 70 -21.40 -7.64 -7.74
CA PRO A 70 -21.83 -6.25 -7.70
C PRO A 70 -21.00 -5.45 -6.68
N TYR A 71 -20.70 -4.18 -6.98
CA TYR A 71 -20.02 -3.31 -6.03
C TYR A 71 -20.99 -2.67 -5.02
N SER A 72 -20.49 -2.44 -3.81
CA SER A 72 -21.14 -1.65 -2.76
C SER A 72 -20.64 -0.21 -2.81
N ALA A 73 -21.56 0.74 -3.01
CA ALA A 73 -21.24 2.17 -2.90
C ALA A 73 -20.79 2.55 -1.48
N ARG A 74 -21.30 1.89 -0.44
CA ARG A 74 -20.93 2.17 0.95
C ARG A 74 -19.46 1.83 1.20
N PHE A 75 -18.97 0.69 0.72
CA PHE A 75 -17.58 0.27 0.94
C PHE A 75 -16.61 0.84 -0.11
N THR A 76 -17.07 1.01 -1.36
CA THR A 76 -16.24 1.56 -2.45
C THR A 76 -16.09 3.08 -2.31
N CYS A 77 -17.20 3.80 -2.14
CA CYS A 77 -17.22 5.27 -2.15
C CYS A 77 -17.24 5.89 -0.75
N GLY A 78 -17.55 5.11 0.29
CA GLY A 78 -17.60 5.56 1.69
C GLY A 78 -16.34 6.24 2.22
N PRO A 79 -15.12 5.87 1.79
CA PRO A 79 -13.92 6.61 2.16
C PRO A 79 -13.94 8.08 1.70
N CYS A 80 -14.64 8.41 0.62
CA CYS A 80 -14.74 9.77 0.06
C CYS A 80 -16.07 10.46 0.38
N HIS A 81 -17.11 9.69 0.66
CA HIS A 81 -18.48 10.19 0.78
C HIS A 81 -19.14 9.68 2.06
N ASN A 82 -19.77 10.59 2.80
CA ASN A 82 -20.61 10.23 3.93
C ASN A 82 -22.02 9.88 3.43
N TYR A 83 -22.50 8.69 3.79
CA TYR A 83 -23.84 8.18 3.48
C TYR A 83 -24.75 8.05 4.73
N GLU A 84 -24.32 8.58 5.87
CA GLU A 84 -25.12 8.62 7.11
C GLU A 84 -26.07 9.83 7.18
N THR A 85 -26.09 10.66 6.13
CA THR A 85 -26.95 11.83 5.97
C THR A 85 -28.30 11.50 5.35
#